data_AF-A0A971CGD4-F1
#
_entry.id   AF-A0A971CGD4-F1
#
_cell.length_a   1.000
_cell.length_b   1.000
_cell.length_c   1.000
_cell.angle_alpha   90.00
_cell.angle_beta   90.00
_cell.angle_gamma   90.00
#
_symmetry.space_group_name_H-M   'P 1'
#
loop_
_entity.id
_entity.type
_entity.pdbx_description
1 polymer ?
#
loop_
_entity_poly.entity_id
_entity_poly.type
_entity_poly.pdbx_seq_one_letter_code
_entity_poly.pdbx_strand_id
1 'polypeptide(L)'
;MPTFADLDIDVPLFAAPIDAAKDFAGTRTCLLCGQRWPCFLLGRDHEVIATCDECCRAVPVNARRRSGGCPRCGRTISIRETLQVVPELLTKVYACAGCLRAGRWAQTMVTELGVVRWPDGFSPAADQPALGPARSAFQELLRTPVYATFQGENWLVCHDVPMTFLGQWCRTDLDAARPGAGAVLLAEIVEDSQPDVLWESGLGESIGTSPAGVYVFRCERCGRLRAHSDCG
;
A
#
# COMPACT_ATOMS: atom_id res chain seq x y z
N MET A 1 11.34 13.61 -6.49
CA MET A 1 9.92 13.86 -6.11
C MET A 1 9.79 13.69 -4.61
N PRO A 2 8.87 14.38 -3.91
CA PRO A 2 8.76 14.29 -2.47
C PRO A 2 8.31 12.90 -2.02
N THR A 3 8.86 12.44 -0.90
CA THR A 3 8.47 11.27 -0.13
C THR A 3 7.52 11.66 1.01
N PHE A 4 6.90 10.69 1.68
CA PHE A 4 6.08 10.97 2.87
C PHE A 4 6.90 11.60 4.01
N ALA A 5 8.17 11.21 4.14
CA ALA A 5 9.09 11.78 5.12
C ALA A 5 9.33 13.27 4.88
N ASP A 6 9.45 13.70 3.62
CA ASP A 6 9.60 15.13 3.26
C ASP A 6 8.36 15.97 3.62
N LEU A 7 7.23 15.32 3.94
CA LEU A 7 5.98 15.95 4.36
C LEU A 7 5.68 15.75 5.86
N ASP A 8 6.68 15.30 6.64
CA ASP A 8 6.54 14.96 8.06
C ASP A 8 5.47 13.89 8.34
N ILE A 9 5.27 12.96 7.40
CA ILE A 9 4.35 11.83 7.56
C ILE A 9 5.17 10.56 7.74
N ASP A 10 5.14 10.01 8.95
CA ASP A 10 5.85 8.77 9.28
C ASP A 10 5.13 7.55 8.66
N VAL A 11 5.69 7.04 7.55
CA VAL A 11 5.25 5.83 6.86
C VAL A 11 6.46 4.89 6.66
N PRO A 12 6.91 4.18 7.71
CA PRO A 12 8.22 3.49 7.74
C PRO A 12 8.37 2.39 6.68
N LEU A 13 7.25 1.82 6.22
CA LEU A 13 7.26 0.80 5.17
C LEU A 13 7.19 1.39 3.74
N PHE A 14 7.09 2.71 3.57
CA PHE A 14 6.99 3.35 2.25
C PHE A 14 7.98 4.51 2.13
N ALA A 15 9.18 4.21 1.65
CA ALA A 15 10.23 5.20 1.42
C ALA A 15 10.24 5.75 -0.02
N ALA A 16 9.41 5.19 -0.91
CA ALA A 16 9.29 5.63 -2.29
C ALA A 16 8.68 7.04 -2.41
N PRO A 17 8.84 7.70 -3.58
CA PRO A 17 8.10 8.90 -3.93
C PRO A 17 6.58 8.73 -3.76
N ILE A 18 5.88 9.79 -3.34
CA ILE A 18 4.45 9.72 -3.01
C ILE A 18 3.58 9.33 -4.21
N ASP A 19 3.97 9.71 -5.43
CA ASP A 19 3.26 9.36 -6.65
C ASP A 19 3.39 7.89 -7.05
N ALA A 20 4.34 7.15 -6.46
CA ALA A 20 4.39 5.69 -6.56
C ALA A 20 3.26 5.03 -5.74
N ALA A 21 2.56 5.77 -4.88
CA ALA A 21 1.42 5.25 -4.14
C ALA A 21 0.17 5.20 -5.03
N LYS A 22 -0.49 4.02 -5.03
CA LYS A 22 -1.74 3.77 -5.73
C LYS A 22 -2.82 4.73 -5.24
N ASP A 23 -3.65 5.19 -6.18
CA ASP A 23 -4.77 6.10 -5.92
C ASP A 23 -4.39 7.46 -5.30
N PHE A 24 -3.12 7.84 -5.32
CA PHE A 24 -2.69 9.17 -4.87
C PHE A 24 -3.34 10.27 -5.71
N ALA A 25 -4.03 11.21 -5.06
CA ALA A 25 -4.84 12.24 -5.71
C ALA A 25 -4.29 13.66 -5.51
N GLY A 26 -3.06 13.78 -4.99
CA GLY A 26 -2.46 15.05 -4.62
C GLY A 26 -3.07 15.67 -3.35
N THR A 27 -2.82 16.96 -3.17
CA THR A 27 -3.38 17.71 -2.03
C THR A 27 -4.86 17.99 -2.23
N ARG A 28 -5.71 17.39 -1.37
CA ARG A 28 -7.18 17.54 -1.35
C ARG A 28 -7.68 17.75 0.08
N THR A 29 -8.95 18.11 0.22
CA THR A 29 -9.63 18.12 1.52
C THR A 29 -10.00 16.69 1.88
N CYS A 30 -9.49 16.19 2.98
CA CYS A 30 -9.84 14.87 3.51
C CYS A 30 -11.26 14.91 4.06
N LEU A 31 -12.13 14.00 3.59
CA LEU A 31 -13.50 13.92 4.08
C LEU A 31 -13.60 13.36 5.51
N LEU A 32 -12.57 12.67 6.01
CA LEU A 32 -12.58 12.08 7.35
C LEU A 32 -12.20 13.09 8.44
N CYS A 33 -11.27 14.02 8.18
CA CYS A 33 -10.79 14.99 9.17
C CYS A 33 -10.98 16.47 8.78
N GLY A 34 -11.45 16.76 7.56
CA GLY A 34 -11.65 18.13 7.05
C GLY A 34 -10.37 18.87 6.67
N GLN A 35 -9.18 18.32 6.95
CA GLN A 35 -7.91 18.97 6.68
C GLN A 35 -7.51 18.86 5.20
N ARG A 36 -6.80 19.87 4.69
CA ARG A 36 -6.22 19.85 3.35
C ARG A 36 -4.83 19.24 3.39
N TRP A 37 -4.64 18.08 2.79
CA TRP A 37 -3.41 17.28 2.92
C TRP A 37 -3.22 16.32 1.72
N PRO A 38 -2.06 15.65 1.54
CA PRO A 38 -1.90 14.58 0.55
C PRO A 38 -2.95 13.49 0.80
N CYS A 39 -3.80 13.29 -0.21
CA CYS A 39 -4.97 12.41 -0.12
C CYS A 39 -4.94 11.34 -1.20
N PHE A 40 -5.68 10.28 -0.90
CA PHE A 40 -5.94 9.16 -1.78
C PHE A 40 -7.41 9.15 -2.17
N LEU A 41 -7.72 8.66 -3.37
CA LEU A 41 -9.08 8.41 -3.81
C LEU A 41 -9.53 7.03 -3.32
N LEU A 42 -10.45 6.99 -2.37
CA LEU A 42 -10.92 5.74 -1.78
C LEU A 42 -11.91 5.07 -2.74
N GLY A 43 -11.47 3.94 -3.29
CA GLY A 43 -12.18 3.13 -4.28
C GLY A 43 -12.76 1.81 -3.74
N ARG A 44 -12.73 0.77 -4.58
CA ARG A 44 -13.31 -0.55 -4.30
C ARG A 44 -12.59 -1.28 -3.17
N ASP A 45 -11.28 -1.13 -3.06
CA ASP A 45 -10.43 -1.93 -2.18
C ASP A 45 -10.14 -1.22 -0.83
N HIS A 46 -10.88 -0.14 -0.58
CA HIS A 46 -10.72 0.73 0.58
C HIS A 46 -11.94 0.64 1.50
N GLU A 47 -11.66 0.75 2.80
CA GLU A 47 -12.64 0.71 3.87
C GLU A 47 -12.51 1.96 4.74
N VAL A 48 -13.60 2.64 5.03
CA VAL A 48 -13.67 3.67 6.06
C VAL A 48 -14.01 3.00 7.38
N ILE A 49 -13.25 3.27 8.42
CA ILE A 49 -13.47 2.70 9.75
C ILE A 49 -14.46 3.59 10.50
N ALA A 50 -15.73 3.21 10.44
CA ALA A 50 -16.82 3.89 11.12
C ALA A 50 -17.01 3.34 12.54
N THR A 51 -17.72 4.06 13.40
CA THR A 51 -18.13 3.58 14.72
C THR A 51 -19.63 3.34 14.72
N CYS A 52 -20.06 2.14 15.13
CA CYS A 52 -21.47 1.85 15.33
C CYS A 52 -22.02 2.67 16.51
N ASP A 53 -23.09 3.42 16.28
CA ASP A 53 -23.81 4.20 17.29
C ASP A 53 -24.51 3.34 18.34
N GLU A 54 -25.01 2.16 17.96
CA GLU A 54 -25.70 1.26 18.89
C GLU A 54 -24.76 0.43 19.78
N CYS A 55 -23.68 -0.12 19.22
CA CYS A 55 -22.82 -1.06 19.94
C CYS A 55 -21.37 -0.59 20.14
N CYS A 56 -21.07 0.66 19.74
CA CYS A 56 -19.78 1.34 19.85
C CYS A 56 -18.59 0.60 19.21
N ARG A 57 -18.84 -0.42 18.39
CA ARG A 57 -17.78 -1.18 17.72
C ARG A 57 -17.31 -0.44 16.47
N ALA A 58 -16.01 -0.48 16.21
CA ALA A 58 -15.48 -0.10 14.91
C ALA A 58 -16.00 -1.06 13.83
N VAL A 59 -16.41 -0.53 12.68
CA VAL A 59 -16.97 -1.31 11.57
C VAL A 59 -16.31 -0.83 10.28
N PRO A 60 -15.80 -1.76 9.44
CA PRO A 60 -15.25 -1.40 8.15
C PRO A 60 -16.42 -1.18 7.19
N VAL A 61 -16.49 0.00 6.59
CA VAL A 61 -17.50 0.31 5.59
C VAL A 61 -16.80 0.55 4.27
N ASN A 62 -17.07 -0.31 3.29
CA ASN A 62 -16.46 -0.21 1.97
C ASN A 62 -16.74 1.17 1.33
N ALA A 63 -15.69 1.87 0.92
CA ALA A 63 -15.79 3.26 0.44
C ALA A 63 -16.64 3.39 -0.84
N ARG A 64 -16.64 2.36 -1.69
CA ARG A 64 -17.48 2.32 -2.90
C ARG A 64 -18.95 2.02 -2.59
N ARG A 65 -19.24 1.08 -1.69
CA ARG A 65 -20.63 0.75 -1.29
C ARG A 65 -21.25 1.83 -0.41
N ARG A 66 -20.44 2.57 0.35
CA ARG A 66 -20.83 3.67 1.25
C ARG A 66 -21.71 3.28 2.45
N SER A 67 -22.15 2.04 2.53
CA SER A 67 -22.84 1.48 3.67
C SER A 67 -22.48 0.00 3.88
N GLY A 68 -22.64 -0.46 5.12
CA GLY A 68 -22.40 -1.83 5.54
C GLY A 68 -23.17 -2.15 6.81
N GLY A 69 -23.37 -3.44 7.10
CA GLY A 69 -24.00 -3.87 8.35
C GLY A 69 -22.97 -4.02 9.46
N CYS A 70 -23.30 -3.58 10.67
CA CYS A 70 -22.53 -3.90 11.84
C CYS A 70 -22.53 -5.42 12.05
N PRO A 71 -21.38 -6.10 12.12
CA PRO A 71 -21.33 -7.55 12.30
C PRO A 71 -21.84 -8.01 13.67
N ARG A 72 -22.02 -7.09 14.62
CA ARG A 72 -22.49 -7.40 15.98
C ARG A 72 -24.00 -7.25 16.15
N CYS A 73 -24.57 -6.09 15.84
CA CYS A 73 -25.99 -5.80 16.05
C CYS A 73 -26.82 -5.80 14.76
N GLY A 74 -26.19 -5.93 13.59
CA GLY A 74 -26.88 -5.89 12.29
C GLY A 74 -27.28 -4.49 11.82
N ARG A 75 -27.05 -3.45 12.63
CA ARG A 75 -27.34 -2.06 12.27
C ARG A 75 -26.64 -1.65 10.98
N THR A 76 -27.38 -1.05 10.07
CA THR A 76 -26.80 -0.42 8.88
C THR A 76 -26.02 0.83 9.29
N ILE A 77 -24.75 0.89 8.89
CA ILE A 77 -23.86 2.02 9.11
C ILE A 77 -23.56 2.64 7.76
N SER A 78 -23.75 3.95 7.65
CA SER A 78 -23.39 4.73 6.47
C SER A 78 -22.14 5.56 6.69
N ILE A 79 -21.26 5.61 5.68
CA ILE A 79 -20.15 6.56 5.64
C ILE A 79 -20.70 8.00 5.71
N ARG A 80 -21.89 8.26 5.15
CA ARG A 80 -22.52 9.58 5.18
C ARG A 80 -22.79 10.05 6.61
N GLU A 81 -23.36 9.18 7.44
CA GLU A 81 -23.67 9.48 8.83
C GLU A 81 -22.38 9.67 9.63
N THR A 82 -21.36 8.87 9.33
CA THR A 82 -20.03 8.96 9.94
C THR A 82 -19.31 10.28 9.59
N LEU A 83 -19.44 10.74 8.35
CA LEU A 83 -18.75 11.93 7.84
C LEU A 83 -19.57 13.22 7.96
N GLN A 84 -20.86 13.13 8.28
CA GLN A 84 -21.77 14.28 8.33
C GLN A 84 -21.77 15.14 7.05
N VAL A 85 -21.53 14.51 5.89
CA VAL A 85 -21.47 15.20 4.59
C VAL A 85 -22.78 15.10 3.81
N VAL A 86 -23.02 16.11 2.98
CA VAL A 86 -24.15 16.11 2.03
C VAL A 86 -23.89 15.16 0.85
N PRO A 87 -24.93 14.51 0.27
CA PRO A 87 -24.79 13.47 -0.75
C PRO A 87 -23.97 13.87 -1.99
N GLU A 88 -24.03 15.14 -2.37
CA GLU A 88 -23.38 15.69 -3.57
C GLU A 88 -21.85 15.67 -3.44
N LEU A 89 -21.34 15.76 -2.21
CA LEU A 89 -19.90 15.68 -1.89
C LEU A 89 -19.38 14.25 -1.83
N LEU A 90 -20.26 13.23 -1.78
CA LEU A 90 -19.87 11.83 -1.69
C LEU A 90 -19.54 11.19 -3.03
N THR A 91 -19.56 11.92 -4.15
CA THR A 91 -19.21 11.38 -5.48
C THR A 91 -17.81 10.76 -5.49
N LYS A 92 -16.85 11.40 -4.82
CA LYS A 92 -15.48 10.89 -4.60
C LYS A 92 -15.12 11.02 -3.13
N VAL A 93 -14.61 9.95 -2.54
CA VAL A 93 -14.16 9.96 -1.15
C VAL A 93 -12.65 10.14 -1.13
N TYR A 94 -12.18 11.30 -0.68
CA TYR A 94 -10.76 11.54 -0.47
C TYR A 94 -10.40 11.40 1.01
N ALA A 95 -9.36 10.64 1.33
CA ALA A 95 -8.82 10.57 2.69
C ALA A 95 -7.30 10.74 2.70
N CYS A 96 -6.81 11.41 3.74
CA CYS A 96 -5.40 11.75 3.85
C CYS A 96 -4.56 10.62 4.44
N ALA A 97 -3.25 10.68 4.17
CA ALA A 97 -2.27 9.77 4.72
C ALA A 97 -2.31 9.70 6.25
N GLY A 98 -2.44 10.81 6.98
CA GLY A 98 -2.52 10.67 8.45
C GLY A 98 -3.84 10.10 8.96
N CYS A 99 -4.95 10.15 8.20
CA CYS A 99 -6.13 9.36 8.55
C CYS A 99 -5.90 7.85 8.30
N LEU A 100 -5.03 7.47 7.36
CA LEU A 100 -4.58 6.07 7.19
C LEU A 100 -3.75 5.65 8.40
N ARG A 101 -2.77 6.48 8.78
CA ARG A 101 -1.91 6.27 9.96
C ARG A 101 -2.72 6.14 11.25
N ALA A 102 -3.74 6.98 11.42
CA ALA A 102 -4.65 6.93 12.56
C ALA A 102 -5.66 5.75 12.51
N GLY A 103 -5.65 4.93 11.44
CA GLY A 103 -6.57 3.80 11.29
C GLY A 103 -8.03 4.20 11.07
N ARG A 104 -8.29 5.40 10.53
CA ARG A 104 -9.65 5.89 10.21
C ARG A 104 -10.13 5.41 8.84
N TRP A 105 -9.22 4.93 8.00
CA TRP A 105 -9.50 4.11 6.84
C TRP A 105 -8.41 3.06 6.71
N ALA A 106 -8.72 1.99 5.98
CA ALA A 106 -7.85 0.86 5.75
C ALA A 106 -7.99 0.39 4.30
N GLN A 107 -7.07 -0.46 3.91
CA GLN A 107 -6.95 -1.06 2.59
C GLN A 107 -6.53 -2.51 2.78
N THR A 108 -6.97 -3.38 1.88
CA THR A 108 -6.48 -4.76 1.87
C THR A 108 -5.05 -4.78 1.36
N MET A 109 -4.16 -5.48 2.07
CA MET A 109 -2.75 -5.62 1.67
C MET A 109 -2.50 -7.06 1.29
N VAL A 110 -1.94 -7.30 0.11
CA VAL A 110 -1.46 -8.62 -0.30
C VAL A 110 0.03 -8.69 -0.05
N THR A 111 0.50 -9.80 0.51
CA THR A 111 1.90 -10.08 0.81
C THR A 111 2.22 -11.49 0.34
N GLU A 112 3.50 -11.82 0.21
CA GLU A 112 3.92 -13.18 -0.13
C GLU A 112 3.51 -14.22 0.93
N LEU A 113 3.19 -13.78 2.15
CA LEU A 113 2.72 -14.67 3.21
C LEU A 113 1.19 -14.84 3.25
N GLY A 114 0.45 -13.97 2.57
CA GLY A 114 -1.00 -13.92 2.64
C GLY A 114 -1.57 -12.51 2.63
N VAL A 115 -2.85 -12.40 2.95
CA VAL A 115 -3.62 -11.16 2.83
C VAL A 115 -3.90 -10.54 4.20
N VAL A 116 -3.55 -9.28 4.38
CA VAL A 116 -3.86 -8.49 5.58
C VAL A 116 -5.13 -7.68 5.36
N ARG A 117 -6.09 -7.82 6.27
CA ARG A 117 -7.35 -7.07 6.26
C ARG A 117 -7.69 -6.55 7.66
N TRP A 118 -8.46 -5.48 7.69
CA TRP A 118 -9.09 -4.98 8.91
C TRP A 118 -10.40 -5.77 9.19
N PRO A 119 -10.83 -6.02 10.44
CA PRO A 119 -10.09 -5.85 11.70
C PRO A 119 -9.25 -7.07 12.06
N ASP A 120 -9.49 -8.19 11.39
CA ASP A 120 -9.15 -9.54 11.87
C ASP A 120 -7.75 -10.02 11.45
N GLY A 121 -6.90 -9.13 10.93
CA GLY A 121 -5.44 -9.22 10.96
C GLY A 121 -4.84 -10.53 10.44
N PHE A 122 -4.43 -10.51 9.16
CA PHE A 122 -3.69 -11.55 8.44
C PHE A 122 -4.42 -12.88 8.21
N SER A 123 -4.72 -13.16 6.95
CA SER A 123 -5.15 -14.44 6.42
C SER A 123 -3.96 -15.07 5.67
N PRO A 124 -3.38 -16.19 6.12
CA PRO A 124 -2.23 -16.80 5.45
C PRO A 124 -2.58 -17.30 4.05
N ALA A 125 -1.57 -17.41 3.19
CA ALA A 125 -1.67 -18.15 1.94
C ALA A 125 -1.99 -19.64 2.21
N ALA A 126 -2.63 -20.31 1.26
CA ALA A 126 -3.21 -21.65 1.44
C ALA A 126 -2.19 -22.74 1.84
N ASP A 127 -0.90 -22.49 1.60
CA ASP A 127 0.23 -23.38 1.77
C ASP A 127 1.18 -22.96 2.91
N GLN A 128 0.85 -21.92 3.69
CA GLN A 128 1.73 -21.39 4.74
C GLN A 128 1.26 -21.73 6.17
N PRO A 129 2.19 -22.02 7.10
CA PRO A 129 1.85 -22.33 8.48
C PRO A 129 1.17 -21.13 9.16
N ALA A 130 0.16 -21.39 9.99
CA ALA A 130 -0.58 -20.39 10.77
C ALA A 130 0.26 -19.71 11.88
N LEU A 131 1.59 -19.89 11.88
CA LEU A 131 2.53 -19.16 12.75
C LEU A 131 2.55 -17.71 12.29
N GLY A 132 1.60 -16.96 12.83
CA GLY A 132 1.37 -15.58 12.45
C GLY A 132 2.64 -14.75 12.65
N PRO A 133 3.02 -13.91 11.67
CA PRO A 133 4.12 -12.98 11.83
C PRO A 133 3.89 -12.05 13.03
N ALA A 134 4.92 -11.28 13.42
CA ALA A 134 4.80 -10.29 14.49
C ALA A 134 3.60 -9.36 14.19
N ARG A 135 2.49 -9.55 14.93
CA ARG A 135 1.18 -8.93 14.66
C ARG A 135 1.26 -7.41 14.50
N SER A 136 2.20 -6.77 15.19
CA SER A 136 2.46 -5.33 15.09
C SER A 136 3.05 -4.90 13.75
N ALA A 137 3.92 -5.70 13.12
CA ALA A 137 4.55 -5.36 11.85
C ALA A 137 3.54 -5.40 10.69
N PHE A 138 2.56 -6.31 10.73
CA PHE A 138 1.50 -6.38 9.72
C PHE A 138 0.35 -5.39 9.99
N GLN A 139 0.17 -4.94 11.24
CA GLN A 139 -0.69 -3.79 11.54
C GLN A 139 -0.13 -2.49 10.95
N GLU A 140 1.20 -2.34 10.98
CA GLU A 140 1.87 -1.21 10.35
C GLU A 140 1.61 -1.18 8.85
N LEU A 141 1.61 -2.35 8.19
CA LEU A 141 1.28 -2.47 6.78
C LEU A 141 -0.13 -2.00 6.42
N LEU A 142 -1.13 -2.24 7.28
CA LEU A 142 -2.50 -1.70 7.09
C LEU A 142 -2.58 -0.17 7.19
N ARG A 143 -1.54 0.46 7.73
CA ARG A 143 -1.39 1.91 7.85
C ARG A 143 -0.39 2.47 6.81
N THR A 144 0.00 1.66 5.83
CA THR A 144 0.93 2.02 4.76
C THR A 144 0.16 2.07 3.44
N PRO A 145 0.35 3.09 2.57
CA PRO A 145 -0.25 3.12 1.25
C PRO A 145 0.17 1.93 0.38
N VAL A 146 -0.72 1.46 -0.51
CA VAL A 146 -0.37 0.46 -1.53
C VAL A 146 0.44 1.19 -2.61
N TYR A 147 1.42 0.52 -3.21
CA TYR A 147 2.14 1.06 -4.37
C TYR A 147 1.42 0.72 -5.69
N ALA A 148 1.59 1.55 -6.70
CA ALA A 148 0.95 1.37 -8.00
C ALA A 148 1.66 0.30 -8.85
N THR A 149 0.88 -0.63 -9.40
CA THR A 149 1.33 -1.76 -10.25
C THR A 149 0.20 -2.19 -11.18
N PHE A 150 0.54 -2.80 -12.32
CA PHE A 150 -0.38 -3.37 -13.30
C PHE A 150 -0.89 -4.75 -12.90
N GLN A 151 -0.03 -5.69 -12.51
CA GLN A 151 -0.42 -7.06 -12.13
C GLN A 151 -0.94 -7.18 -10.69
N GLY A 152 -0.88 -6.10 -9.92
CA GLY A 152 -1.40 -6.02 -8.57
C GLY A 152 -0.30 -6.10 -7.53
N GLU A 153 -0.56 -5.47 -6.38
CA GLU A 153 0.43 -5.38 -5.32
C GLU A 153 0.69 -6.73 -4.64
N ASN A 154 1.96 -6.98 -4.35
CA ASN A 154 2.44 -8.09 -3.54
C ASN A 154 3.63 -7.62 -2.70
N TRP A 155 3.39 -7.43 -1.40
CA TRP A 155 4.39 -6.92 -0.49
C TRP A 155 5.39 -8.00 -0.07
N LEU A 156 6.68 -7.69 -0.20
CA LEU A 156 7.77 -8.62 0.18
C LEU A 156 8.06 -8.57 1.69
N VAL A 157 8.42 -9.72 2.25
CA VAL A 157 8.62 -9.96 3.69
C VAL A 157 10.03 -10.53 3.90
N CYS A 158 10.71 -10.16 4.97
CA CYS A 158 12.00 -10.75 5.31
C CYS A 158 12.11 -10.87 6.82
N HIS A 159 12.49 -12.05 7.33
CA HIS A 159 12.47 -12.36 8.77
C HIS A 159 11.07 -12.15 9.40
N ASP A 160 10.03 -12.59 8.68
CA ASP A 160 8.62 -12.51 9.10
C ASP A 160 8.11 -11.10 9.38
N VAL A 161 8.73 -10.07 8.78
CA VAL A 161 8.29 -8.67 8.82
C VAL A 161 8.23 -8.06 7.42
N PRO A 162 7.22 -7.23 7.11
CA PRO A 162 7.14 -6.54 5.83
C PRO A 162 8.38 -5.68 5.60
N MET A 163 8.91 -5.72 4.37
CA MET A 163 10.05 -4.89 3.96
C MET A 163 9.60 -3.46 3.63
N THR A 164 10.52 -2.51 3.62
CA THR A 164 10.25 -1.13 3.20
C THR A 164 10.29 -1.03 1.68
N PHE A 165 9.21 -0.53 1.08
CA PHE A 165 9.13 -0.27 -0.35
C PHE A 165 9.95 0.98 -0.72
N LEU A 166 10.87 0.83 -1.67
CA LEU A 166 11.78 1.89 -2.12
C LEU A 166 11.31 2.56 -3.42
N GLY A 167 10.40 1.93 -4.17
CA GLY A 167 9.89 2.45 -5.43
C GLY A 167 10.08 1.49 -6.59
N GLN A 168 9.67 1.95 -7.76
CA GLN A 168 10.02 1.32 -9.02
C GLN A 168 11.42 1.79 -9.43
N TRP A 169 12.29 0.88 -9.83
CA TRP A 169 13.64 1.18 -10.30
C TRP A 169 13.77 0.92 -11.81
N CYS A 170 14.48 1.82 -12.49
CA CYS A 170 14.92 1.67 -13.87
C CYS A 170 16.41 1.32 -13.95
N ARG A 171 16.98 1.18 -15.15
CA ARG A 171 18.42 0.88 -15.31
C ARG A 171 19.31 1.92 -14.63
N THR A 172 18.98 3.20 -14.80
CA THR A 172 19.74 4.29 -14.18
C THR A 172 19.71 4.20 -12.64
N ASP A 173 18.59 3.80 -12.04
CA ASP A 173 18.50 3.62 -10.58
C ASP A 173 19.34 2.43 -10.10
N LEU A 174 19.31 1.32 -10.83
CA LEU A 174 20.11 0.11 -10.54
C LEU A 174 21.61 0.40 -10.64
N ASP A 175 22.04 1.13 -11.67
CA ASP A 175 23.43 1.55 -11.82
C ASP A 175 23.83 2.60 -10.78
N ALA A 176 22.93 3.50 -10.38
CA ALA A 176 23.20 4.43 -9.28
C ALA A 176 23.36 3.68 -7.94
N ALA A 177 22.58 2.62 -7.71
CA ALA A 177 22.67 1.78 -6.52
C ALA A 177 23.93 0.89 -6.52
N ARG A 178 24.40 0.46 -7.70
CA ARG A 178 25.66 -0.28 -7.85
C ARG A 178 26.38 0.10 -9.15
N PRO A 179 27.24 1.13 -9.12
CA PRO A 179 27.91 1.65 -10.31
C PRO A 179 28.66 0.60 -11.11
N GLY A 180 28.32 0.47 -12.40
CA GLY A 180 28.94 -0.47 -13.34
C GLY A 180 28.51 -1.93 -13.16
N ALA A 181 27.57 -2.21 -12.26
CA ALA A 181 27.07 -3.56 -12.00
C ALA A 181 25.56 -3.58 -11.72
N GLY A 182 24.78 -2.66 -12.30
CA GLY A 182 23.31 -2.64 -12.18
C GLY A 182 22.65 -3.92 -12.67
N ALA A 183 23.15 -4.52 -13.75
CA ALA A 183 22.66 -5.81 -14.25
C ALA A 183 22.87 -6.95 -13.24
N VAL A 184 24.04 -6.97 -12.60
CA VAL A 184 24.38 -7.96 -11.56
C VAL A 184 23.49 -7.75 -10.34
N LEU A 185 23.28 -6.49 -9.93
CA LEU A 185 22.36 -6.17 -8.85
C LEU A 185 20.94 -6.63 -9.16
N LEU A 186 20.44 -6.40 -10.38
CA LEU A 186 19.12 -6.86 -10.79
C LEU A 186 18.99 -8.37 -10.65
N ALA A 187 19.98 -9.12 -11.15
CA ALA A 187 20.02 -10.58 -11.06
C ALA A 187 20.06 -11.11 -9.62
N GLU A 188 20.59 -10.33 -8.66
CA GLU A 188 20.60 -10.70 -7.24
C GLU A 188 19.27 -10.42 -6.53
N ILE A 189 18.51 -9.41 -6.97
CA ILE A 189 17.33 -8.93 -6.23
C ILE A 189 16.00 -9.39 -6.83
N VAL A 190 15.92 -9.64 -8.14
CA VAL A 190 14.67 -10.06 -8.79
C VAL A 190 14.45 -11.55 -8.58
N GLU A 191 13.25 -11.93 -8.15
CA GLU A 191 12.96 -13.32 -7.75
C GLU A 191 11.95 -14.04 -8.64
N ASP A 192 11.16 -13.29 -9.41
CA ASP A 192 9.99 -13.77 -10.15
C ASP A 192 10.15 -13.72 -11.67
N SER A 193 11.29 -13.24 -12.17
CA SER A 193 11.56 -13.06 -13.60
C SER A 193 12.97 -13.46 -14.00
N GLN A 194 13.17 -13.67 -15.29
CA GLN A 194 14.50 -13.89 -15.88
C GLN A 194 15.25 -12.55 -15.95
N PRO A 195 16.32 -12.36 -15.16
CA PRO A 195 16.99 -11.06 -15.03
C PRO A 195 17.64 -10.59 -16.33
N ASP A 196 18.16 -11.51 -17.15
CA ASP A 196 18.80 -11.16 -18.42
C ASP A 196 17.80 -10.55 -19.40
N VAL A 197 16.63 -11.18 -19.55
CA VAL A 197 15.54 -10.69 -20.43
C VAL A 197 15.04 -9.33 -19.94
N LEU A 198 14.83 -9.22 -18.62
CA LEU A 198 14.37 -8.00 -17.97
C LEU A 198 15.40 -6.87 -18.14
N TRP A 199 16.69 -7.16 -17.99
CA TRP A 199 17.76 -6.21 -18.20
C TRP A 199 17.82 -5.75 -19.66
N GLU A 200 17.86 -6.66 -20.63
CA GLU A 200 18.09 -6.36 -22.04
C GLU A 200 16.90 -5.65 -22.73
N SER A 201 15.68 -6.07 -22.41
CA SER A 201 14.48 -5.67 -23.15
C SER A 201 13.30 -5.24 -22.29
N GLY A 202 13.29 -5.63 -21.01
CA GLY A 202 12.20 -5.33 -20.09
C GLY A 202 12.33 -4.01 -19.34
N LEU A 203 13.55 -3.46 -19.22
CA LEU A 203 13.85 -2.23 -18.48
C LEU A 203 14.33 -1.10 -19.37
N GLY A 204 13.81 0.10 -19.11
CA GLY A 204 14.20 1.35 -19.75
C GLY A 204 15.19 2.14 -18.89
N GLU A 205 15.71 3.22 -19.46
CA GLU A 205 16.59 4.17 -18.76
C GLU A 205 15.83 5.06 -17.76
N SER A 206 14.51 5.13 -17.87
CA SER A 206 13.66 5.89 -16.94
C SER A 206 12.32 5.20 -16.70
N ILE A 207 11.73 5.46 -15.53
CA ILE A 207 10.43 4.90 -15.16
C ILE A 207 9.36 5.30 -16.19
N GLY A 208 8.52 4.35 -16.59
CA GLY A 208 7.45 4.56 -17.57
C GLY A 208 7.88 4.53 -19.04
N THR A 209 9.18 4.38 -19.34
CA THR A 209 9.67 4.19 -20.72
C THR A 209 9.78 2.73 -21.14
N SER A 210 9.29 1.82 -20.31
CA SER A 210 9.55 0.39 -20.43
C SER A 210 8.29 -0.44 -20.22
N PRO A 211 8.17 -1.61 -20.88
CA PRO A 211 7.04 -2.50 -20.69
C PRO A 211 7.07 -3.19 -19.32
N ALA A 212 8.24 -3.28 -18.65
CA ALA A 212 8.31 -3.84 -17.31
C ALA A 212 8.68 -2.82 -16.24
N GLY A 213 8.11 -3.01 -15.05
CA GLY A 213 8.47 -2.30 -13.83
C GLY A 213 9.13 -3.24 -12.83
N VAL A 214 10.21 -2.78 -12.18
CA VAL A 214 10.87 -3.52 -11.09
C VAL A 214 10.62 -2.80 -9.78
N TYR A 215 9.92 -3.45 -8.86
CA TYR A 215 9.50 -2.89 -7.58
C TYR A 215 10.45 -3.36 -6.48
N VAL A 216 11.21 -2.44 -5.91
CA VAL A 216 12.32 -2.77 -5.01
C VAL A 216 11.94 -2.54 -3.56
N PHE A 217 12.36 -3.48 -2.71
CA PHE A 217 12.12 -3.49 -1.27
C PHE A 217 13.44 -3.68 -0.52
N ARG A 218 13.52 -3.11 0.68
CA ARG A 218 14.67 -3.26 1.60
C ARG A 218 14.23 -3.82 2.94
N CYS A 219 14.97 -4.81 3.44
CA CYS A 219 14.79 -5.30 4.79
C CYS A 219 15.52 -4.38 5.77
N GLU A 220 14.80 -3.76 6.71
CA GLU A 220 15.40 -2.88 7.73
C GLU A 220 16.25 -3.65 8.77
N ARG A 221 16.12 -4.97 8.86
CA ARG A 221 16.92 -5.81 9.79
C ARG A 221 18.29 -6.19 9.26
N CYS A 222 18.37 -6.62 7.99
CA CYS A 222 19.60 -7.14 7.39
C CYS A 222 20.12 -6.31 6.22
N GLY A 223 19.39 -5.28 5.78
CA GLY A 223 19.76 -4.45 4.63
C GLY A 223 19.56 -5.13 3.26
N ARG A 224 19.14 -6.40 3.21
CA ARG A 224 18.93 -7.13 1.95
C ARG A 224 17.88 -6.44 1.09
N LEU A 225 18.21 -6.30 -0.20
CA LEU A 225 17.28 -5.90 -1.25
C LEU A 225 16.59 -7.12 -1.84
N ARG A 226 15.31 -6.97 -2.16
CA ARG A 226 14.51 -7.92 -2.95
C ARG A 226 13.62 -7.12 -3.89
N ALA A 227 13.24 -7.71 -5.01
CA ALA A 227 12.37 -7.09 -5.98
C ALA A 227 11.50 -8.14 -6.67
N HIS A 228 10.35 -7.67 -7.12
CA HIS A 228 9.52 -8.39 -8.08
C HIS A 228 9.34 -7.51 -9.32
N SER A 229 8.87 -8.13 -10.39
CA SER A 229 8.71 -7.50 -11.69
C SER A 229 7.25 -7.56 -12.12
N ASP A 230 6.87 -6.59 -12.91
CA ASP A 230 5.53 -6.50 -13.48
C ASP A 230 5.66 -6.20 -14.95
N CYS A 231 4.94 -6.95 -15.79
CA CYS A 231 4.90 -6.76 -17.22
C CYS A 231 3.54 -6.15 -17.59
N GLY A 232 3.58 -4.93 -18.13
CA GLY A 232 2.42 -4.22 -18.69
C GLY A 232 2.17 -4.53 -20.16
#